data_AF-A0A849RVD4-F1
#
_entry.id   AF-A0A849RVD4-F1
#
_cell.length_a   1.000
_cell.length_b   1.000
_cell.length_c   1.000
_cell.angle_alpha   90.00
_cell.angle_beta   90.00
_cell.angle_gamma   90.00
#
_symmetry.space_group_name_H-M   'P 1'
#
loop_
_entity.id
_entity.type
_entity.pdbx_description
1 polymer ?
#
loop_
_entity_poly.entity_id
_entity_poly.type
_entity_poly.pdbx_seq_one_letter_code
_entity_poly.pdbx_strand_id
1 'polypeptide(L)'
;MNTMILFYSVSDMATKMAMLLLLWLMLFPAAIHAKGLKEGMHFLTARKLLFNSAWRPINVHEAYNYAYIGIENQLVEAHINEVESCAIDKPVCLFNYKKGHQCLQVFTFGEEIKDMHVYRWTYGCSDK
;
A
#
# COMPACT_ATOMS: atom_id res chain seq x y z
N MET A 1 -19.68 -3.55 -57.94
CA MET A 1 -18.36 -3.85 -57.32
C MET A 1 -17.91 -2.74 -56.36
N ASN A 2 -18.83 -2.06 -55.64
CA ASN A 2 -18.51 -0.85 -54.83
C ASN A 2 -19.01 -0.89 -53.37
N THR A 3 -19.85 -1.85 -52.98
CA THR A 3 -20.39 -1.93 -51.63
C THR A 3 -19.42 -2.60 -50.66
N MET A 4 -18.67 -3.62 -51.09
CA MET A 4 -17.72 -4.36 -50.23
C MET A 4 -16.59 -3.48 -49.68
N ILE A 5 -16.03 -2.58 -50.49
CA ILE A 5 -14.87 -1.73 -50.11
C ILE A 5 -15.23 -0.75 -48.97
N LEU A 6 -16.45 -0.22 -48.98
CA LEU A 6 -16.96 0.65 -47.92
C LEU A 6 -17.11 -0.09 -46.59
N PHE A 7 -17.54 -1.36 -46.61
CA PHE A 7 -17.63 -2.18 -45.39
C PHE A 7 -16.25 -2.51 -44.80
N TYR A 8 -15.24 -2.78 -45.64
CA TYR A 8 -13.86 -3.04 -45.18
C TYR A 8 -13.18 -1.79 -44.60
N SER A 9 -13.43 -0.61 -45.15
CA SER A 9 -12.84 0.65 -44.65
C SER A 9 -13.44 1.10 -43.31
N VAL A 10 -14.76 0.90 -43.11
CA VAL A 10 -15.44 1.27 -41.86
C VAL A 10 -15.07 0.30 -40.73
N SER A 11 -14.91 -0.99 -41.03
CA SER A 11 -14.44 -1.98 -40.03
C SER A 11 -12.98 -1.75 -39.64
N ASP A 12 -12.09 -1.35 -40.57
CA ASP A 12 -10.70 -1.00 -40.26
C ASP A 12 -10.60 0.24 -39.35
N MET A 13 -11.39 1.29 -39.61
CA MET A 13 -11.44 2.49 -38.76
C MET A 13 -11.97 2.20 -37.35
N ALA A 14 -13.04 1.42 -37.23
CA ALA A 14 -13.60 1.04 -35.94
C ALA A 14 -12.61 0.17 -35.12
N THR A 15 -11.89 -0.73 -35.79
CA THR A 15 -10.90 -1.61 -35.14
C THR A 15 -9.69 -0.82 -34.65
N LYS A 16 -9.22 0.16 -35.44
CA LYS A 16 -8.14 1.08 -35.06
C LYS A 16 -8.51 1.98 -33.88
N MET A 17 -9.73 2.54 -33.87
CA MET A 17 -10.22 3.31 -32.72
C MET A 17 -10.37 2.46 -31.45
N ALA A 18 -10.89 1.22 -31.58
CA ALA A 18 -11.01 0.31 -30.45
C ALA A 18 -9.63 -0.09 -29.88
N MET A 19 -8.63 -0.33 -30.73
CA MET A 19 -7.26 -0.57 -30.29
C MET A 19 -6.65 0.64 -29.57
N LEU A 20 -6.81 1.85 -30.11
CA LEU A 20 -6.34 3.09 -29.45
C LEU A 20 -6.98 3.29 -28.07
N LEU A 21 -8.27 3.00 -27.92
CA LEU A 21 -8.98 3.05 -26.63
C LEU A 21 -8.46 1.99 -25.63
N LEU A 22 -8.20 0.76 -26.08
CA LEU A 22 -7.64 -0.30 -25.24
C LEU A 22 -6.19 0.00 -24.82
N LEU A 23 -5.38 0.56 -25.71
CA LEU A 23 -4.03 1.06 -25.39
C LEU A 23 -4.07 2.21 -24.38
N TRP A 24 -5.08 3.07 -24.45
CA TRP A 24 -5.23 4.19 -23.51
C TRP A 24 -5.64 3.74 -22.10
N LEU A 25 -6.46 2.69 -21.98
CA LEU A 25 -6.83 2.08 -20.70
C LEU A 25 -5.65 1.41 -19.97
N MET A 26 -4.64 0.94 -20.70
CA MET A 26 -3.43 0.32 -20.13
C MET A 26 -2.42 1.34 -19.60
N LEU A 27 -2.58 2.64 -19.92
CA LEU A 27 -1.64 3.71 -19.56
C LEU A 27 -1.95 4.38 -18.21
N PHE A 28 -3.10 4.08 -17.59
CA PHE A 28 -3.46 4.64 -16.28
C PHE A 28 -3.32 3.56 -15.19
N PRO A 29 -2.17 3.47 -14.51
CA PRO A 29 -2.11 2.68 -13.28
C PRO A 29 -3.17 3.23 -12.33
N ALA A 30 -4.15 2.41 -11.97
CA ALA A 30 -5.13 2.80 -10.97
C ALA A 30 -4.35 3.17 -9.70
N ALA A 31 -4.48 4.42 -9.24
CA ALA A 31 -3.87 4.86 -8.00
C ALA A 31 -4.49 4.05 -6.86
N ILE A 32 -3.80 2.98 -6.44
CA ILE A 32 -4.27 2.15 -5.34
C ILE A 32 -3.97 2.90 -4.05
N HIS A 33 -4.98 3.55 -3.52
CA HIS A 33 -4.92 4.22 -2.23
C HIS A 33 -5.21 3.22 -1.09
N ALA A 34 -4.69 3.50 0.10
CA ALA A 34 -5.09 2.89 1.37
C ALA A 34 -6.54 3.31 1.72
N LYS A 35 -7.49 2.88 0.88
CA LYS A 35 -8.90 3.27 0.97
C LYS A 35 -9.47 2.87 2.32
N GLY A 36 -9.98 3.85 3.05
CA GLY A 36 -10.62 3.64 4.35
C GLY A 36 -9.70 3.77 5.55
N LEU A 37 -8.38 3.93 5.35
CA LEU A 37 -7.47 4.36 6.42
C LEU A 37 -7.82 5.79 6.84
N LYS A 38 -7.81 6.05 8.15
CA LYS A 38 -8.19 7.34 8.75
C LYS A 38 -7.29 7.66 9.93
N GLU A 39 -7.04 8.94 10.14
CA GLU A 39 -6.43 9.44 11.38
C GLU A 39 -7.32 9.10 12.59
N GLY A 40 -6.69 8.80 13.72
CA GLY A 40 -7.34 8.35 14.96
C GLY A 40 -7.81 6.90 14.97
N MET A 41 -7.70 6.16 13.86
CA MET A 41 -8.08 4.75 13.82
C MET A 41 -7.13 3.91 14.68
N HIS A 42 -7.66 3.05 15.57
CA HIS A 42 -6.84 2.07 16.31
C HIS A 42 -5.96 1.25 15.36
N PHE A 43 -4.69 1.08 15.71
CA PHE A 43 -3.69 0.45 14.86
C PHE A 43 -4.09 -0.96 14.42
N LEU A 44 -4.56 -1.81 15.34
CA LEU A 44 -4.97 -3.18 15.00
C LEU A 44 -6.19 -3.21 14.04
N THR A 45 -7.07 -2.21 14.14
CA THR A 45 -8.19 -2.04 13.20
C THR A 45 -7.67 -1.64 11.82
N ALA A 46 -6.74 -0.67 11.77
CA ALA A 46 -6.08 -0.26 10.54
C ALA A 46 -5.32 -1.42 9.88
N ARG A 47 -4.54 -2.18 10.65
CA ARG A 47 -3.80 -3.37 10.19
C ARG A 47 -4.72 -4.39 9.52
N LYS A 48 -5.86 -4.70 10.16
CA LYS A 48 -6.88 -5.61 9.59
C LYS A 48 -7.45 -5.06 8.29
N LEU A 49 -7.75 -3.75 8.22
CA LEU A 49 -8.24 -3.08 7.01
C LEU A 49 -7.22 -3.18 5.86
N LEU A 50 -5.94 -2.97 6.16
CA LEU A 50 -4.86 -3.07 5.18
C LEU A 50 -4.73 -4.50 4.63
N PHE A 51 -4.76 -5.51 5.50
CA PHE A 51 -4.74 -6.91 5.08
C PHE A 51 -5.94 -7.28 4.19
N ASN A 52 -7.14 -6.82 4.55
CA ASN A 52 -8.36 -7.03 3.75
C ASN A 52 -8.31 -6.32 2.39
N SER A 53 -7.52 -5.26 2.27
CA SER A 53 -7.32 -4.52 1.01
C SER A 53 -6.05 -4.94 0.27
N ALA A 54 -5.52 -6.13 0.58
CA ALA A 54 -4.37 -6.77 -0.05
C ALA A 54 -3.03 -6.03 0.13
N TRP A 55 -2.93 -5.15 1.12
CA TRP A 55 -1.63 -4.70 1.62
C TRP A 55 -1.01 -5.82 2.46
N ARG A 56 0.29 -6.04 2.28
CA ARG A 56 1.07 -7.07 2.95
C ARG A 56 2.14 -6.43 3.83
N PRO A 57 2.39 -6.97 5.03
CA PRO A 57 3.42 -6.45 5.91
C PRO A 57 4.81 -6.63 5.26
N ILE A 58 5.70 -5.68 5.49
CA ILE A 58 7.11 -5.76 5.10
C ILE A 58 7.95 -5.84 6.38
N ASN A 59 8.65 -6.95 6.58
CA ASN A 59 9.67 -7.03 7.62
C ASN A 59 10.97 -6.44 7.07
N VAL A 60 11.17 -5.14 7.29
CA VAL A 60 12.37 -4.43 6.81
C VAL A 60 13.66 -4.94 7.47
N HIS A 61 13.54 -5.62 8.61
CA HIS A 61 14.65 -6.13 9.40
C HIS A 61 14.94 -7.62 9.18
N GLU A 62 14.26 -8.30 8.23
CA GLU A 62 14.41 -9.75 8.02
C GLU A 62 15.86 -10.19 7.75
N ALA A 63 16.63 -9.35 7.06
CA ALA A 63 18.02 -9.62 6.73
C ALA A 63 19.05 -8.97 7.70
N TYR A 64 18.58 -8.27 8.73
CA TYR A 64 19.42 -7.47 9.61
C TYR A 64 19.31 -7.94 11.06
N ASN A 65 20.42 -7.90 11.80
CA ASN A 65 20.41 -8.10 13.25
C ASN A 65 19.92 -6.84 13.97
N TYR A 66 18.73 -6.36 13.60
CA TYR A 66 18.12 -5.18 14.22
C TYR A 66 17.77 -5.49 15.68
N ALA A 67 18.28 -4.67 16.59
CA ALA A 67 18.02 -4.81 18.02
C ALA A 67 16.76 -4.03 18.38
N TYR A 68 15.63 -4.74 18.45
CA TYR A 68 14.37 -4.17 18.93
C TYR A 68 14.47 -3.74 20.40
N ILE A 69 13.87 -2.59 20.72
CA ILE A 69 13.83 -2.06 22.08
C ILE A 69 12.43 -1.58 22.47
N GLY A 70 12.18 -1.51 23.77
CA GLY A 70 10.92 -0.99 24.31
C GLY A 70 9.69 -1.68 23.73
N ILE A 71 8.76 -0.89 23.16
CA ILE A 71 7.53 -1.41 22.55
C ILE A 71 7.76 -2.22 21.27
N GLU A 72 8.88 -2.05 20.58
CA GLU A 72 9.17 -2.83 19.38
C GLU A 72 9.28 -4.32 19.71
N ASN A 73 9.87 -4.67 20.87
CA ASN A 73 9.92 -6.05 21.35
C ASN A 73 8.52 -6.64 21.52
N GLN A 74 7.61 -5.88 22.14
CA GLN A 74 6.22 -6.32 22.32
C GLN A 74 5.50 -6.50 20.98
N LEU A 75 5.74 -5.62 20.01
CA LEU A 75 5.17 -5.73 18.66
C LEU A 75 5.63 -7.00 17.96
N VAL A 76 6.93 -7.30 17.99
CA VAL A 76 7.51 -8.49 17.35
C VAL A 76 7.08 -9.78 18.05
N GLU A 77 7.04 -9.79 19.38
CA GLU A 77 6.48 -10.90 20.18
C GLU A 77 5.00 -11.16 19.83
N ALA A 78 4.24 -10.10 19.50
CA ALA A 78 2.87 -10.19 19.02
C ALA A 78 2.74 -10.47 17.50
N HIS A 79 3.84 -10.86 16.82
CA HIS A 79 3.90 -11.13 15.39
C HIS A 79 3.50 -9.93 14.51
N ILE A 80 3.84 -8.72 14.93
CA ILE A 80 3.73 -7.47 14.17
C ILE A 80 5.12 -7.10 13.68
N ASN A 81 5.60 -7.85 12.69
CA ASN A 81 6.95 -7.72 12.14
C ASN A 81 7.06 -6.59 11.10
N GLU A 82 5.95 -5.94 10.76
CA GLU A 82 5.96 -4.77 9.87
C GLU A 82 6.48 -3.49 10.53
N VAL A 83 6.81 -3.51 11.83
CA VAL A 83 7.41 -2.37 12.52
C VAL A 83 8.81 -2.09 11.97
N GLU A 84 9.04 -0.84 11.55
CA GLU A 84 10.36 -0.36 11.14
C GLU A 84 11.13 0.20 12.32
N SER A 85 10.51 1.11 13.06
CA SER A 85 11.15 1.70 14.23
C SER A 85 10.13 2.45 15.07
N CYS A 86 10.40 2.57 16.36
CA CYS A 86 9.72 3.48 17.26
C CYS A 86 10.68 4.57 17.76
N ALA A 87 10.20 5.80 17.85
CA ALA A 87 10.98 6.89 18.44
C ALA A 87 11.17 6.66 19.95
N ILE A 88 12.34 7.04 20.47
CA ILE A 88 12.68 6.88 21.89
C ILE A 88 12.01 7.98 22.74
N ASP A 89 11.93 9.20 22.20
CA ASP A 89 11.46 10.41 22.88
C ASP A 89 9.96 10.69 22.66
N LYS A 90 9.32 9.97 21.75
CA LYS A 90 7.92 10.14 21.38
C LYS A 90 7.30 8.76 21.18
N PRO A 91 6.03 8.56 21.58
CA PRO A 91 5.36 7.28 21.42
C PRO A 91 4.90 7.09 19.97
N VAL A 92 5.81 7.20 19.00
CA VAL A 92 5.53 7.11 17.58
C VAL A 92 6.23 5.89 17.00
N CYS A 93 5.48 5.05 16.28
CA CYS A 93 6.02 3.90 15.58
C CYS A 93 5.68 3.94 14.08
N LEU A 94 6.57 3.40 13.26
CA LEU A 94 6.45 3.33 11.80
C LEU A 94 6.23 1.88 11.38
N PHE A 95 5.28 1.65 10.47
CA PHE A 95 4.93 0.32 9.97
C PHE A 95 4.88 0.30 8.45
N ASN A 96 5.50 -0.72 7.83
CA ASN A 96 5.62 -0.81 6.38
C ASN A 96 4.73 -1.88 5.76
N TYR A 97 4.08 -1.51 4.66
CA TYR A 97 3.25 -2.39 3.88
C TYR A 97 3.53 -2.25 2.38
N LYS A 98 3.32 -3.33 1.62
CA LYS A 98 3.36 -3.33 0.15
C LYS A 98 2.09 -3.87 -0.48
N LYS A 99 1.75 -3.37 -1.67
CA LYS A 99 0.73 -3.91 -2.55
C LYS A 99 1.20 -3.78 -3.99
N GLY A 100 1.57 -4.91 -4.60
CA GLY A 100 2.25 -4.90 -5.90
C GLY A 100 3.57 -4.11 -5.81
N HIS A 101 3.72 -3.10 -6.66
CA HIS A 101 4.88 -2.19 -6.67
C HIS A 101 4.72 -0.96 -5.77
N GLN A 102 3.63 -0.84 -5.03
CA GLN A 102 3.38 0.31 -4.16
C GLN A 102 3.74 -0.03 -2.71
N CYS A 103 4.30 0.95 -2.02
CA CYS A 103 4.60 0.90 -0.60
C CYS A 103 3.75 1.92 0.17
N LEU A 104 3.43 1.57 1.40
CA LEU A 104 2.67 2.39 2.34
C LEU A 104 3.38 2.32 3.69
N GLN A 105 3.74 3.49 4.20
CA GLN A 105 4.25 3.64 5.55
C GLN A 105 3.16 4.25 6.42
N VAL A 106 2.79 3.55 7.48
CA VAL A 106 1.78 3.98 8.45
C VAL A 106 2.49 4.42 9.71
N PHE A 107 2.13 5.60 10.20
CA PHE A 107 2.67 6.15 11.42
C PHE A 107 1.59 6.10 12.51
N THR A 108 1.94 5.56 13.66
CA THR A 108 1.04 5.49 14.82
C THR A 108 1.57 6.33 15.98
N PHE A 109 0.66 6.66 16.91
CA PHE A 109 0.98 7.27 18.19
C PHE A 109 0.38 6.40 19.32
N GLY A 110 1.14 6.10 20.37
CA GLY A 110 0.72 5.33 21.56
C GLY A 110 1.86 4.56 22.22
N GLU A 111 1.83 4.48 23.56
CA GLU A 111 2.87 3.82 24.37
C GLU A 111 2.65 2.32 24.57
N GLU A 112 1.43 1.83 24.29
CA GLU A 112 1.05 0.42 24.34
C GLU A 112 0.32 0.03 23.06
N ILE A 113 0.44 -1.23 22.62
CA ILE A 113 -0.16 -1.74 21.37
C ILE A 113 -1.68 -1.49 21.33
N LYS A 114 -2.37 -1.63 22.48
CA LYS A 114 -3.82 -1.46 22.59
C LYS A 114 -4.28 -0.01 22.39
N ASP A 115 -3.41 0.95 22.72
CA ASP A 115 -3.70 2.39 22.68
C ASP A 115 -3.13 3.07 21.43
N MET A 116 -2.37 2.34 20.62
CA MET A 116 -1.84 2.84 19.35
C MET A 116 -2.96 3.21 18.37
N HIS A 117 -2.87 4.40 17.82
CA HIS A 117 -3.74 4.89 16.76
C HIS A 117 -2.94 5.47 15.60
N VAL A 118 -3.48 5.35 14.38
CA VAL A 118 -2.91 5.94 13.17
C VAL A 118 -2.98 7.46 13.30
N TYR A 119 -1.86 8.16 13.14
CA TYR A 119 -1.87 9.64 13.04
C TYR A 119 -1.61 10.13 11.61
N ARG A 120 -0.87 9.37 10.79
CA ARG A 120 -0.71 9.66 9.35
C ARG A 120 -0.22 8.45 8.56
N TRP A 121 -0.20 8.57 7.23
CA TRP A 121 0.45 7.60 6.34
C TRP A 121 1.00 8.29 5.09
N THR A 122 1.99 7.67 4.46
CA THR A 122 2.59 8.13 3.21
C THR A 122 2.79 6.97 2.24
N TYR A 123 2.78 7.26 0.94
CA TYR A 123 3.16 6.29 -0.08
C TYR A 123 4.64 6.47 -0.40
N GLY A 124 5.40 5.39 -0.27
CA GLY A 124 6.86 5.39 -0.40
C GLY A 124 7.43 4.13 0.24
N CYS A 125 8.46 3.55 -0.37
CA CYS A 125 9.18 2.44 0.24
C CYS A 125 10.22 3.01 1.19
N SER A 126 10.50 2.32 2.29
CA SER A 126 11.69 2.65 3.07
C SER A 126 12.91 2.30 2.21
N ASP A 127 13.83 3.25 2.04
CA ASP A 127 15.07 3.08 1.27
C ASP A 127 16.16 2.33 2.07
N LYS A 128 15.81 1.79 3.24
CA LYS A 128 16.72 1.14 4.20
C LYS A 128 16.74 -0.38 4.05
#